data_AF-A0AAE0TTH7-F1
#
_entry.id   AF-A0AAE0TTH7-F1
#
_cell.length_a   1.000
_cell.length_b   1.000
_cell.length_c   1.000
_cell.angle_alpha   90.00
_cell.angle_beta   90.00
_cell.angle_gamma   90.00
#
_symmetry.space_group_name_H-M   'P 1'
#
loop_
_entity.id
_entity.type
_entity.pdbx_description
1 polymer ?
#
loop_
_entity_poly.entity_id
_entity_poly.type
_entity_poly.pdbx_seq_one_letter_code
_entity_poly.pdbx_strand_id
1 'polypeptide(L)'
;MAVSPGATTTRHSLQHPTLMLRQSITITQNATTNPISYNITRGALVLSFRLLFLRDPGPSEGDLVFGVQELEEYAEDVWAQ
;
A
#
# COMPACT_ATOMS: atom_id res chain seq x y z
N MET A 1 15.26 -52.42 -13.12
CA MET A 1 14.13 -51.51 -13.40
C MET A 1 13.81 -50.80 -12.09
N ALA A 2 14.27 -49.57 -11.90
CA ALA A 2 14.13 -48.83 -10.65
C ALA A 2 12.94 -47.88 -10.74
N VAL A 3 12.01 -47.97 -9.78
CA VAL A 3 10.82 -47.11 -9.69
C VAL A 3 11.18 -45.87 -8.88
N SER A 4 11.09 -44.69 -9.49
CA SER A 4 11.29 -43.41 -8.80
C SER A 4 10.07 -43.10 -7.91
N PRO A 5 10.23 -42.74 -6.63
CA PRO A 5 9.13 -42.33 -5.78
C PRO A 5 8.53 -41.01 -6.26
N GLY A 6 7.20 -40.97 -6.41
CA GLY A 6 6.47 -39.79 -6.87
C GLY A 6 6.66 -38.60 -5.92
N ALA A 7 6.92 -37.43 -6.51
CA ALA A 7 6.91 -36.16 -5.79
C ALA A 7 5.51 -35.93 -5.20
N THR A 8 5.40 -35.98 -3.88
CA THR A 8 4.17 -35.59 -3.17
C THR A 8 4.12 -34.06 -3.17
N THR A 9 3.43 -33.47 -4.15
CA THR A 9 3.10 -32.04 -4.14
C THR A 9 1.99 -31.81 -3.13
N THR A 10 2.36 -31.41 -1.92
CA THR A 10 1.43 -30.87 -0.94
C THR A 10 1.00 -29.48 -1.41
N ARG A 11 -0.19 -29.37 -2.02
CA ARG A 11 -0.81 -28.05 -2.25
C ARG A 11 -1.33 -27.55 -0.90
N HIS A 12 -0.56 -26.68 -0.26
CA HIS A 12 -1.05 -25.87 0.84
C HIS A 12 -2.01 -24.84 0.24
N SER A 13 -3.32 -25.00 0.46
CA SER A 13 -4.27 -23.95 0.18
C SER A 13 -4.01 -22.82 1.16
N LEU A 14 -3.30 -21.77 0.72
CA LEU A 14 -3.26 -20.51 1.45
C LEU A 14 -4.71 -20.00 1.49
N GLN A 15 -5.30 -19.97 2.69
CA GLN A 15 -6.50 -19.18 2.91
C GLN A 15 -6.12 -17.75 2.50
N HIS A 16 -6.67 -17.26 1.39
CA HIS A 16 -6.43 -15.89 0.99
C HIS A 16 -6.94 -15.00 2.13
N PRO A 17 -6.07 -14.16 2.72
CA PRO A 17 -6.53 -13.22 3.72
C PRO A 17 -7.60 -12.34 3.07
N THR A 18 -8.76 -12.23 3.71
CA THR A 18 -9.82 -11.34 3.27
C THR A 18 -9.25 -9.92 3.23
N LEU A 19 -9.16 -9.33 2.03
CA LEU A 19 -8.67 -7.96 1.88
C LEU A 19 -9.69 -7.01 2.52
N MET A 20 -9.25 -6.30 3.56
CA MET A 20 -10.05 -5.28 4.25
C MET A 20 -9.44 -3.91 4.01
N LEU A 21 -10.27 -2.93 3.67
CA LEU A 21 -9.85 -1.53 3.60
C LEU A 21 -9.44 -1.06 4.99
N ARG A 22 -8.14 -0.83 5.18
CA ARG A 22 -7.56 -0.51 6.49
C ARG A 22 -7.36 0.99 6.71
N GLN A 23 -7.08 1.72 5.64
CA GLN A 23 -6.90 3.16 5.66
C GLN A 23 -7.52 3.76 4.41
N SER A 24 -8.22 4.87 4.60
CA SER A 24 -8.72 5.74 3.54
C SER A 24 -8.25 7.15 3.84
N ILE A 25 -7.71 7.81 2.83
CA ILE A 25 -7.33 9.21 2.90
C ILE A 25 -8.13 9.96 1.85
N THR A 26 -8.67 11.10 2.26
CA THR A 26 -9.32 12.06 1.38
C THR A 26 -8.41 13.27 1.27
N ILE A 27 -8.09 13.63 0.03
CA ILE A 27 -7.41 14.88 -0.30
C ILE A 27 -8.49 15.81 -0.83
N THR A 28 -8.61 16.99 -0.23
CA THR A 28 -9.56 18.02 -0.66
C THR A 28 -8.80 19.24 -1.15
N GLN A 29 -9.09 19.67 -2.37
CA GLN A 29 -8.53 20.89 -2.92
C GLN A 29 -9.26 22.10 -2.32
N ASN A 30 -8.50 23.09 -1.86
CA ASN A 30 -8.99 24.40 -1.52
C ASN A 30 -8.56 25.41 -2.58
N ALA A 31 -9.41 25.57 -3.60
CA ALA A 31 -9.19 26.48 -4.71
C ALA A 31 -9.38 27.98 -4.35
N THR A 32 -9.71 28.30 -3.10
CA THR A 32 -9.89 29.70 -2.67
C THR A 32 -8.58 30.38 -2.27
N THR A 33 -7.48 29.64 -2.16
CA THR A 33 -6.14 30.17 -1.87
C THR A 33 -5.30 30.27 -3.14
N ASN A 34 -4.36 31.23 -3.17
CA ASN A 34 -3.33 31.33 -4.21
C ASN A 34 -1.93 31.40 -3.53
N PRO A 35 -1.10 30.34 -3.61
CA PRO A 35 -1.31 29.09 -4.37
C PRO A 35 -2.46 28.23 -3.81
N ILE A 36 -2.96 27.32 -4.65
CA ILE A 36 -3.97 26.32 -4.26
C ILE A 36 -3.42 25.51 -3.09
N SER A 37 -4.22 25.29 -2.05
CA SER A 37 -3.83 24.46 -0.91
C SER A 37 -4.62 23.15 -0.91
N TYR A 38 -4.03 22.10 -0.36
CA TYR A 38 -4.66 20.80 -0.22
C TYR A 38 -4.84 20.47 1.26
N ASN A 39 -5.96 19.82 1.59
CA ASN A 39 -6.22 19.32 2.92
C ASN A 39 -6.27 17.79 2.88
N ILE A 40 -5.40 17.17 3.65
CA ILE A 40 -5.28 15.72 3.76
C ILE A 40 -5.89 15.26 5.08
N THR A 41 -6.91 14.41 4.99
CA THR A 41 -7.50 13.83 6.19
C THR A 41 -6.54 12.82 6.82
N ARG A 42 -6.37 12.89 8.15
CA ARG A 42 -5.73 11.85 9.00
C ARG A 42 -4.22 11.67 8.82
N GLY A 43 -3.53 12.61 8.16
CA GLY A 43 -2.06 12.62 8.06
C GLY A 43 -1.52 11.67 6.99
N ALA A 44 -0.35 11.09 7.26
CA ALA A 44 0.39 10.25 6.31
C ALA A 44 -0.37 8.96 5.93
N LEU A 45 -0.17 8.50 4.68
CA LEU A 45 -0.60 7.18 4.22
C LEU A 45 0.45 6.15 4.61
N VAL A 46 0.04 5.08 5.30
CA VAL A 46 0.96 4.00 5.65
C VAL A 46 0.46 2.70 5.03
N LEU A 47 1.19 2.21 4.03
CA LEU A 47 0.96 0.89 3.47
C LEU A 47 1.85 -0.10 4.20
N SER A 48 1.23 -0.89 5.09
CA SER A 48 1.97 -1.87 5.87
C SER A 48 2.57 -2.96 4.99
N PHE A 49 3.87 -3.21 5.13
CA PHE A 49 4.61 -4.22 4.37
C PHE A 49 3.94 -5.59 4.44
N ARG A 50 3.55 -6.00 5.65
CA ARG A 50 2.93 -7.32 5.90
C ARG A 50 1.60 -7.48 5.17
N LEU A 51 0.87 -6.39 4.95
CA LEU A 51 -0.39 -6.43 4.21
C LEU A 51 -0.17 -6.54 2.70
N LEU A 52 0.89 -5.92 2.20
CA LEU A 52 1.22 -5.93 0.77
C LEU A 52 1.86 -7.26 0.36
N PHE A 53 2.82 -7.74 1.14
CA PHE A 53 3.67 -8.87 0.78
C PHE A 53 3.34 -10.17 1.53
N LEU A 54 2.42 -10.11 2.50
CA LEU A 54 1.94 -11.26 3.28
C LEU A 54 3.07 -12.06 3.97
N ARG A 55 4.16 -11.38 4.33
CA ARG A 55 5.31 -11.95 5.06
C ARG A 55 5.97 -10.93 5.99
N ASP A 56 6.85 -11.41 6.87
CA ASP A 56 7.75 -10.55 7.65
C ASP A 56 8.71 -9.75 6.73
N PRO A 57 8.98 -8.48 7.05
CA PRO A 57 10.02 -7.70 6.37
C PRO A 57 11.40 -8.27 6.67
N GLY A 58 12.26 -8.31 5.65
CA GLY A 58 13.68 -8.58 5.78
C GLY A 58 14.49 -7.33 6.15
N PRO A 59 15.83 -7.44 6.21
CA PRO A 59 16.70 -6.30 6.41
C PRO A 59 16.48 -5.25 5.31
N SER A 60 16.27 -4.00 5.72
CA SER A 60 15.98 -2.85 4.83
C SER A 60 14.58 -2.84 4.18
N GLU A 61 13.69 -3.76 4.54
CA GLU A 61 12.29 -3.71 4.14
C GLU A 61 11.44 -3.09 5.25
N GLY A 62 10.38 -2.39 4.87
CA GLY A 62 9.52 -1.69 5.83
C GLY A 62 8.23 -1.21 5.20
N ASP A 63 7.41 -0.58 6.02
CA ASP A 63 6.17 0.03 5.58
C ASP A 63 6.47 1.17 4.60
N LEU A 64 5.63 1.31 3.57
CA LEU A 64 5.69 2.46 2.67
C LEU A 64 4.89 3.59 3.33
N VAL A 65 5.57 4.68 3.65
CA VAL A 65 4.98 5.85 4.29
C VAL A 65 5.00 7.00 3.30
N PHE A 66 3.82 7.46 2.89
CA PHE A 66 3.67 8.68 2.10
C PHE A 66 3.30 9.83 3.03
N GLY A 67 4.20 10.80 3.12
CA GLY A 67 4.02 11.99 3.97
C GLY A 67 2.87 12.87 3.48
N VAL A 68 2.44 13.81 4.34
CA VAL A 68 1.43 14.82 3.94
C VAL A 68 1.94 15.61 2.73
N GLN A 69 3.18 16.08 2.76
CA GLN A 69 3.75 16.85 1.65
C GLN A 69 3.77 16.07 0.33
N GLU A 70 4.25 14.82 0.32
CA GLU A 70 4.27 13.98 -0.90
C GLU A 70 2.86 13.74 -1.47
N LEU A 71 1.86 13.64 -0.59
CA LEU A 71 0.47 13.51 -0.99
C LEU A 71 -0.11 14.82 -1.53
N GLU A 72 0.33 15.99 -1.04
CA GLU A 72 -0.03 17.29 -1.60
C GLU A 72 0.61 17.50 -2.99
N GLU A 73 1.90 17.18 -3.14
CA GLU A 73 2.61 17.22 -4.43
C GLU A 73 1.97 16.27 -5.44
N TYR A 74 1.63 15.04 -5.03
CA TYR A 74 0.89 14.11 -5.88
C TYR A 74 -0.48 14.65 -6.31
N ALA A 75 -1.18 15.34 -5.40
CA ALA A 75 -2.45 15.98 -5.72
C ALA A 75 -2.29 17.12 -6.73
N GLU A 76 -1.23 17.93 -6.62
CA GLU A 76 -0.89 18.94 -7.62
C GLU A 76 -0.68 18.31 -9.00
N ASP A 77 0.12 17.25 -9.09
CA ASP A 77 0.41 16.57 -10.35
C ASP A 77 -0.85 15.97 -11.01
N VAL A 78 -1.72 15.33 -10.21
CA VAL A 78 -2.93 14.68 -10.75
C VAL A 78 -3.98 15.69 -11.19
N TRP A 79 -4.17 16.79 -10.44
CA TRP A 79 -5.19 17.80 -10.78
C TRP A 79 -4.68 18.89 -11.75
N ALA A 80 -3.40 18.94 -12.04
CA ALA A 80 -2.84 19.79 -13.11
C ALA A 80 -3.04 19.19 -14.53
N GLN A 81 -3.45 17.92 -14.63
CA GLN A 81 -3.83 17.26 -15.90
C GLN A 81 -5.27 17.59 -16.31
#